data_AF-H1KP13-F1
#
_entry.id   AF-H1KP13-F1
#
_cell.length_a   1.000
_cell.length_b   1.000
_cell.length_c   1.000
_cell.angle_alpha   90.00
_cell.angle_beta   90.00
_cell.angle_gamma   90.00
#
_symmetry.space_group_name_H-M   'P 1'
#
loop_
_entity.id
_entity.type
_entity.pdbx_description
1 polymer ?
#
loop_
_entity_poly.entity_id
_entity_poly.type
_entity_poly.pdbx_seq_one_letter_code
_entity_poly.pdbx_strand_id
1 'polypeptide(L)'
;MIGHALSAGRISHLAVALLLASALAAAPVLAEEPKGDKAKASSNSGSAGKDQKSDQQKDVDTEHLFGFTEGSDAGEKGEQEVLVDTISRFGKRRDGPGPSTCRVLNTRFAYQFNPADRFSVELSAFGDLRRQRNIADLDDKAFGTFDGVSVELKYQFLKGSAEQPLGLAVELRPRFTRVLPVEGHGANVFDLESLLQLDVQVVPGKVWYGSNVSFEPAAG
;
A
#
# COMPACT_ATOMS: atom_id res chain seq x y z
N MET A 1 -18.10 -41.83 -41.26
CA MET A 1 -17.61 -40.86 -42.27
C MET A 1 -17.74 -39.49 -41.64
N ILE A 2 -16.61 -38.91 -41.17
CA ILE A 2 -15.91 -37.75 -41.79
C ILE A 2 -16.79 -36.48 -41.71
N GLY A 3 -16.46 -35.35 -41.09
CA GLY A 3 -15.25 -34.86 -40.42
C GLY A 3 -15.26 -33.32 -40.40
N HIS A 4 -14.68 -32.71 -39.36
CA HIS A 4 -14.07 -31.35 -39.26
C HIS A 4 -14.94 -30.09 -39.52
N ALA A 5 -14.69 -28.89 -38.96
CA ALA A 5 -13.89 -28.36 -37.85
C ALA A 5 -14.04 -26.81 -37.82
N LEU A 6 -14.00 -26.22 -36.62
CA LEU A 6 -13.36 -24.95 -36.22
C LEU A 6 -13.62 -23.63 -36.99
N SER A 7 -14.05 -22.58 -36.25
CA SER A 7 -13.18 -21.42 -35.96
C SER A 7 -13.84 -20.49 -34.93
N ALA A 8 -13.23 -20.39 -33.75
CA ALA A 8 -13.57 -19.44 -32.70
C ALA A 8 -12.66 -18.21 -32.83
N GLY A 9 -13.25 -17.03 -32.98
CA GLY A 9 -12.55 -15.75 -33.03
C GLY A 9 -11.91 -15.41 -31.68
N ARG A 10 -10.59 -15.25 -31.69
CA ARG A 10 -9.79 -14.79 -30.54
C ARG A 10 -9.85 -13.27 -30.46
N ILE A 11 -10.32 -12.74 -29.32
CA ILE A 11 -10.16 -11.33 -28.96
C ILE A 11 -8.81 -11.19 -28.27
N SER A 12 -7.93 -10.41 -28.90
CA SER A 12 -6.57 -10.14 -28.47
C SER A 12 -6.59 -9.11 -27.32
N HIS A 13 -6.34 -9.53 -26.08
CA HIS A 13 -6.01 -8.59 -25.00
C HIS A 13 -4.50 -8.37 -24.99
N LEU A 14 -4.08 -7.12 -25.22
CA LEU A 14 -2.72 -6.65 -25.00
C LEU A 14 -2.37 -6.85 -23.52
N ALA A 15 -1.43 -7.74 -23.23
CA ALA A 15 -0.84 -7.90 -21.91
C ALA A 15 0.29 -6.87 -21.75
N VAL A 16 0.13 -5.91 -20.84
CA VAL A 16 1.25 -5.14 -20.30
C VAL A 16 1.78 -5.92 -19.11
N ALA A 17 2.87 -6.65 -19.32
CA ALA A 17 3.59 -7.37 -18.27
C ALA A 17 4.81 -6.54 -17.86
N LEU A 18 4.75 -5.92 -16.67
CA LEU A 18 5.95 -5.45 -15.98
C LEU A 18 6.23 -6.40 -14.82
N LEU A 19 7.05 -7.41 -15.08
CA LEU A 19 7.53 -8.37 -14.09
C LEU A 19 8.76 -7.80 -13.39
N LEU A 20 8.61 -7.38 -12.13
CA LEU A 20 9.75 -7.24 -11.21
C LEU A 20 9.86 -8.53 -10.40
N ALA A 21 10.92 -9.30 -10.70
CA ALA A 21 11.29 -10.51 -9.96
C ALA A 21 12.18 -10.12 -8.77
N SER A 22 11.68 -10.22 -7.54
CA SER A 22 12.52 -10.31 -6.35
C SER A 22 12.62 -11.77 -5.93
N ALA A 23 13.71 -12.41 -6.34
CA ALA A 23 14.07 -13.75 -5.87
C ALA A 23 14.72 -13.62 -4.48
N LEU A 24 14.03 -14.05 -3.43
CA LEU A 24 14.67 -14.33 -2.14
C LEU A 24 15.00 -15.82 -2.08
N ALA A 25 16.22 -16.16 -2.49
CA ALA A 25 16.80 -17.49 -2.26
C ALA A 25 17.33 -17.54 -0.83
N ALA A 26 16.68 -18.32 0.03
CA ALA A 26 17.24 -18.69 1.33
C ALA A 26 18.26 -19.81 1.14
N ALA A 27 19.53 -19.57 1.49
CA ALA A 27 20.53 -20.60 1.69
C ALA A 27 21.04 -20.52 3.15
N PRO A 28 21.25 -21.65 3.84
CA PRO A 28 21.71 -21.65 5.22
C PRO A 28 23.24 -21.51 5.24
N VAL A 29 23.78 -20.64 6.09
CA VAL A 29 25.20 -20.61 6.43
C VAL A 29 25.35 -20.70 7.93
N LEU A 30 26.10 -21.72 8.35
CA LEU A 30 26.50 -22.06 9.71
C LEU A 30 27.40 -20.96 10.30
N ALA A 31 27.29 -20.76 11.61
CA ALA A 31 27.86 -19.66 12.37
C ALA A 31 29.39 -19.70 12.58
N GLU A 32 29.99 -18.51 12.64
CA GLU A 32 31.09 -18.19 13.57
C GLU A 32 31.10 -16.66 13.86
N GLU A 33 31.08 -16.27 15.14
CA GLU A 33 31.20 -14.90 15.65
C GLU A 33 32.68 -14.63 16.04
N PRO A 34 33.22 -13.38 15.94
CA PRO A 34 32.91 -12.38 16.97
C PRO A 34 32.89 -10.89 16.56
N LYS A 35 32.05 -10.15 17.31
CA LYS A 35 32.11 -8.75 17.78
C LYS A 35 32.63 -7.64 16.85
N GLY A 36 31.73 -6.69 16.55
CA GLY A 36 32.11 -5.29 16.39
C GLY A 36 31.23 -4.46 15.46
N ASP A 37 30.26 -3.77 16.07
CA ASP A 37 29.77 -2.44 15.66
C ASP A 37 28.67 -2.31 14.58
N LYS A 38 27.66 -1.50 14.96
CA LYS A 38 26.59 -0.82 14.17
C LYS A 38 25.48 -1.67 13.54
N ALA A 39 24.36 -1.79 14.26
CA ALA A 39 23.07 -2.20 13.71
C ALA A 39 22.53 -1.12 12.74
N LYS A 40 22.50 -1.47 11.46
CA LYS A 40 21.88 -0.73 10.37
C LYS A 40 20.36 -0.77 10.51
N ALA A 41 19.76 0.42 10.50
CA ALA A 41 18.33 0.63 10.37
C ALA A 41 17.81 0.08 9.03
N SER A 42 16.55 -0.35 9.07
CA SER A 42 15.71 -0.74 7.94
C SER A 42 15.80 0.26 6.79
N SER A 43 16.03 -0.23 5.57
CA SER A 43 16.09 0.56 4.35
C SER A 43 14.68 1.02 3.97
N ASN A 44 14.28 2.20 4.44
CA ASN A 44 13.21 2.96 3.81
C ASN A 44 13.80 3.70 2.61
N SER A 45 13.20 3.56 1.44
CA SER A 45 13.60 4.26 0.22
C SER A 45 13.38 5.76 0.41
N GLY A 46 14.45 6.49 0.76
CA GLY A 46 14.44 7.93 0.85
C GLY A 46 14.20 8.58 -0.51
N SER A 47 13.24 9.50 -0.54
CA SER A 47 13.04 10.47 -1.62
C SER A 47 14.34 11.23 -1.91
N ALA A 48 14.74 11.27 -3.18
CA ALA A 48 15.86 12.07 -3.66
C ALA A 48 15.34 13.46 -4.08
N GLY A 49 14.99 14.28 -3.10
CA GLY A 49 14.80 15.72 -3.28
C GLY A 49 16.07 16.47 -2.88
N LYS A 50 16.71 17.16 -3.84
CA LYS A 50 17.78 18.13 -3.53
C LYS A 50 17.12 19.45 -3.11
N ASP A 51 16.98 19.66 -1.81
CA ASP A 51 16.77 21.00 -1.26
C ASP A 51 17.90 21.34 -0.28
N GLN A 52 18.88 22.10 -0.80
CA GLN A 52 19.74 22.90 0.05
C GLN A 52 18.97 24.17 0.43
N LYS A 53 18.38 24.20 1.62
CA LYS A 53 18.01 25.44 2.31
C LYS A 53 18.12 25.26 3.82
N SER A 54 18.80 26.24 4.42
CA SER A 54 18.97 26.58 5.84
C SER A 54 18.37 25.66 6.90
N ASP A 55 19.20 25.35 7.90
CA ASP A 55 18.98 24.67 9.18
C ASP A 55 17.94 25.37 10.09
N GLN A 56 16.78 25.75 9.55
CA GLN A 56 15.57 25.88 10.34
C GLN A 56 15.13 24.46 10.62
N GLN A 57 15.01 24.12 11.89
CA GLN A 57 14.55 22.82 12.35
C GLN A 57 13.20 22.50 11.69
N LYS A 58 13.23 21.72 10.59
CA LYS A 58 12.03 21.33 9.86
C LYS A 58 11.18 20.52 10.85
N ASP A 59 9.92 20.92 11.02
CA ASP A 59 8.99 20.17 11.84
C ASP A 59 8.90 18.73 11.32
N VAL A 60 8.72 17.78 12.25
CA VAL A 60 8.65 16.36 11.90
C VAL A 60 7.35 16.11 11.17
N ASP A 61 7.47 15.65 9.93
CA ASP A 61 6.37 15.21 9.11
C ASP A 61 5.76 13.92 9.69
N THR A 62 4.47 13.99 10.03
CA THR A 62 3.76 12.88 10.66
C THR A 62 3.09 11.96 9.65
N GLU A 63 3.02 12.32 8.36
CA GLU A 63 2.27 11.61 7.33
C GLU A 63 2.56 10.10 7.33
N HIS A 64 3.85 9.74 7.17
CA HIS A 64 4.31 8.35 7.11
C HIS A 64 4.94 7.85 8.43
N LEU A 65 4.70 8.52 9.56
CA LEU A 65 5.46 8.29 10.80
C LEU A 65 5.08 6.98 11.53
N PHE A 66 3.84 6.51 11.41
CA PHE A 66 3.32 5.45 12.29
C PHE A 66 3.20 4.06 11.64
N GLY A 67 3.50 3.93 10.35
CA GLY A 67 3.58 2.66 9.61
C GLY A 67 2.23 2.02 9.26
N PHE A 68 1.36 1.75 10.23
CA PHE A 68 0.00 1.21 10.03
C PHE A 68 -1.11 2.24 10.23
N THR A 69 -0.72 3.43 10.65
CA THR A 69 -1.57 4.58 10.93
C THR A 69 -0.93 5.74 10.21
N GLU A 70 -1.74 6.67 9.74
CA GLU A 70 -1.24 7.84 9.04
C GLU A 70 -1.42 9.08 9.89
N GLY A 71 -0.43 9.96 9.82
CA GLY A 71 -0.50 11.27 10.46
C GLY A 71 -1.38 12.23 9.69
N SER A 72 -1.71 13.33 10.35
CA SER A 72 -2.52 14.40 9.78
C SER A 72 -1.73 15.38 8.91
N ASP A 73 -0.41 15.26 8.79
CA ASP A 73 0.32 16.08 7.83
C ASP A 73 -0.08 15.75 6.39
N ALA A 74 -0.16 16.82 5.58
CA ALA A 74 -0.56 16.77 4.17
C ALA A 74 0.53 17.38 3.28
N GLY A 75 1.74 17.52 3.82
CA GLY A 75 2.89 18.19 3.21
C GLY A 75 2.68 19.67 2.88
N GLU A 76 3.69 20.24 2.23
CA GLU A 76 3.73 21.62 1.77
C GLU A 76 3.30 21.73 0.30
N LYS A 77 2.81 22.90 -0.11
CA LYS A 77 2.42 23.14 -1.49
C LYS A 77 3.57 22.88 -2.46
N GLY A 78 3.30 22.07 -3.48
CA GLY A 78 4.24 21.74 -4.55
C GLY A 78 5.12 20.53 -4.25
N GLU A 79 5.07 19.99 -3.03
CA GLU A 79 5.71 18.70 -2.74
C GLU A 79 5.06 17.58 -3.58
N GLN A 80 5.89 16.62 -3.96
CA GLN A 80 5.53 15.48 -4.78
C GLN A 80 6.24 14.23 -4.25
N GLU A 81 5.52 13.12 -4.20
CA GLU A 81 6.06 11.85 -3.73
C GLU A 81 5.60 10.69 -4.63
N VAL A 82 6.45 9.68 -4.75
CA VAL A 82 6.10 8.41 -5.39
C VAL A 82 6.26 7.32 -4.35
N LEU A 83 5.18 6.60 -4.08
CA LEU A 83 5.18 5.48 -3.13
C LEU A 83 4.94 4.15 -3.85
N VAL A 84 5.63 3.12 -3.36
CA VAL A 84 5.39 1.74 -3.78
C VAL A 84 5.21 0.91 -2.52
N ASP A 85 3.98 0.47 -2.29
CA ASP A 85 3.65 -0.42 -1.18
C ASP A 85 3.34 -1.82 -1.71
N THR A 86 3.75 -2.85 -0.97
CA THR A 86 3.50 -4.24 -1.35
C THR A 86 3.13 -5.08 -0.13
N ILE A 87 1.87 -5.45 -0.05
CA ILE A 87 1.33 -6.33 0.99
C ILE A 87 1.41 -7.77 0.49
N SER A 88 2.14 -8.60 1.25
CA SER A 88 2.26 -10.04 0.97
C SER A 88 1.49 -10.84 2.03
N ARG A 89 0.70 -11.83 1.60
CA ARG A 89 0.02 -12.78 2.49
C ARG A 89 0.47 -14.19 2.17
N PHE A 90 0.94 -14.89 3.20
CA PHE A 90 1.47 -16.26 3.10
C PHE A 90 0.78 -17.17 4.10
N GLY A 91 0.42 -18.37 3.65
CA GLY A 91 -0.17 -19.39 4.51
C GLY A 91 -1.65 -19.12 4.81
N LYS A 92 -2.46 -20.18 4.69
CA LYS A 92 -3.88 -20.20 5.07
C LYS A 92 -4.25 -21.64 5.43
N ARG A 93 -5.34 -21.83 6.19
CA ARG A 93 -5.80 -23.16 6.60
C ARG A 93 -5.97 -24.05 5.38
N ARG A 94 -5.38 -25.25 5.41
CA ARG A 94 -5.48 -26.24 4.34
C ARG A 94 -6.87 -26.86 4.31
N ASP A 95 -7.34 -27.17 3.10
CA ASP A 95 -8.47 -28.07 2.90
C ASP A 95 -8.03 -29.53 2.78
N GLY A 96 -8.48 -30.40 3.68
CA GLY A 96 -8.18 -31.84 3.64
C GLY A 96 -6.70 -32.22 3.84
N PRO A 97 -6.28 -33.45 3.46
CA PRO A 97 -4.88 -33.88 3.42
C PRO A 97 -4.16 -33.49 2.10
N GLY A 98 -2.85 -33.21 2.16
CA GLY A 98 -2.01 -32.90 0.98
C GLY A 98 -1.15 -31.63 1.13
N PRO A 99 -0.38 -31.25 0.09
CA PRO A 99 0.36 -29.99 0.07
C PRO A 99 -0.60 -28.82 -0.17
N SER A 100 -0.46 -27.73 0.57
CA SER A 100 -1.19 -26.47 0.34
C SER A 100 -0.23 -25.33 0.06
N THR A 101 -0.71 -24.30 -0.62
CA THR A 101 0.06 -23.07 -0.85
C THR A 101 -0.90 -21.90 -0.91
N CYS A 102 -0.63 -20.86 -0.13
CA CYS A 102 -1.29 -19.57 -0.27
C CYS A 102 -0.20 -18.51 -0.34
N ARG A 103 -0.13 -17.80 -1.47
CA ARG A 103 0.73 -16.65 -1.72
C ARG A 103 -0.09 -15.61 -2.43
N VAL A 104 -0.33 -14.47 -1.80
CA VAL A 104 -1.02 -13.33 -2.38
C VAL A 104 -0.11 -12.12 -2.24
N LEU A 105 0.05 -11.36 -3.31
CA LEU A 105 0.85 -10.15 -3.38
C LEU A 105 -0.02 -9.04 -3.95
N ASN A 106 -0.27 -8.00 -3.15
CA ASN A 106 -0.95 -6.80 -3.61
C ASN A 106 0.05 -5.66 -3.62
N THR A 107 0.30 -5.08 -4.79
CA THR A 107 1.22 -3.96 -4.96
C THR A 107 0.43 -2.71 -5.32
N ARG A 108 0.71 -1.61 -4.61
CA ARG A 108 0.20 -0.26 -4.87
C ARG A 108 1.34 0.59 -5.42
N PHE A 109 1.08 1.26 -6.54
CA PHE A 109 1.93 2.32 -7.08
C PHE A 109 1.18 3.63 -6.94
N ALA A 110 1.77 4.59 -6.24
CA ALA A 110 1.13 5.83 -5.89
C ALA A 110 1.97 7.03 -6.31
N TYR A 111 1.28 8.08 -6.72
CA TYR A 111 1.85 9.39 -6.97
C TYR A 111 1.06 10.44 -6.22
N GLN A 112 1.72 11.10 -5.29
CA GLN A 112 1.18 12.17 -4.46
C GLN A 112 1.67 13.52 -4.97
N PHE A 113 0.79 14.51 -4.95
CA PHE A 113 1.16 15.90 -5.16
C PHE A 113 0.29 16.82 -4.31
N ASN A 114 0.87 17.93 -3.86
CA ASN A 114 0.21 18.89 -2.98
C ASN A 114 -0.13 20.18 -3.74
N PRO A 115 -1.34 20.33 -4.31
CA PRO A 115 -1.69 21.50 -5.09
C PRO A 115 -1.84 22.79 -4.25
N ALA A 116 -2.07 22.66 -2.94
CA ALA A 116 -2.18 23.76 -1.99
C ALA A 116 -1.60 23.34 -0.64
N ASP A 117 -1.32 24.33 0.23
CA ASP A 117 -0.96 24.03 1.61
C ASP A 117 -2.13 23.32 2.30
N ARG A 118 -1.82 22.30 3.11
CA ARG A 118 -2.80 21.50 3.86
C ARG A 118 -3.73 20.64 2.99
N PHE A 119 -3.46 20.51 1.70
CA PHE A 119 -4.26 19.68 0.81
C PHE A 119 -3.37 18.82 -0.08
N SER A 120 -3.55 17.51 0.04
CA SER A 120 -2.82 16.51 -0.73
C SER A 120 -3.76 15.69 -1.60
N VAL A 121 -3.27 15.34 -2.78
CA VAL A 121 -3.95 14.44 -3.72
C VAL A 121 -3.01 13.30 -4.06
N GLU A 122 -3.44 12.07 -3.84
CA GLU A 122 -2.74 10.86 -4.25
C GLU A 122 -3.51 10.14 -5.36
N LEU A 123 -2.78 9.70 -6.39
CA LEU A 123 -3.31 8.84 -7.45
C LEU A 123 -2.61 7.50 -7.37
N SER A 124 -3.41 6.43 -7.24
CA SER A 124 -2.89 5.10 -6.95
C SER A 124 -3.40 4.05 -7.94
N ALA A 125 -2.54 3.10 -8.29
CA ALA A 125 -2.83 1.96 -9.15
C ALA A 125 -2.40 0.65 -8.50
N PHE A 126 -3.18 -0.41 -8.70
CA PHE A 126 -3.04 -1.66 -7.94
C PHE A 126 -2.85 -2.87 -8.83
N GLY A 127 -1.95 -3.77 -8.42
CA GLY A 127 -1.76 -5.10 -8.99
C GLY A 127 -2.00 -6.20 -7.96
N ASP A 128 -2.56 -7.34 -8.41
CA ASP A 128 -2.75 -8.55 -7.61
C ASP A 128 -2.03 -9.73 -8.28
N LEU A 129 -1.11 -10.37 -7.55
CA LEU A 129 -0.55 -11.66 -7.91
C LEU A 129 -0.99 -12.69 -6.88
N ARG A 130 -1.69 -13.73 -7.34
CA ARG A 130 -2.25 -14.76 -6.48
C ARG A 130 -1.81 -16.13 -6.94
N ARG A 131 -1.39 -16.95 -5.97
CA ARG A 131 -1.22 -18.39 -6.12
C ARG A 131 -1.76 -19.09 -4.89
N GLN A 132 -2.87 -19.78 -5.08
CA GLN A 132 -3.57 -20.50 -4.04
C GLN A 132 -3.89 -21.92 -4.50
N ARG A 133 -3.62 -22.89 -3.62
CA ARG A 133 -3.90 -24.30 -3.83
C ARG A 133 -4.28 -25.00 -2.52
N ASN A 134 -5.34 -25.79 -2.53
CA ASN A 134 -5.82 -26.61 -1.42
C ASN A 134 -6.03 -25.80 -0.13
N ILE A 135 -6.71 -24.65 -0.24
CA ILE A 135 -7.03 -23.78 0.89
C ILE A 135 -8.50 -23.91 1.24
N ALA A 136 -8.80 -24.06 2.53
CA ALA A 136 -10.18 -24.19 3.01
C ALA A 136 -11.02 -22.99 2.58
N ASP A 137 -12.24 -23.28 2.13
CA ASP A 137 -13.25 -22.30 1.73
C ASP A 137 -12.87 -21.42 0.53
N LEU A 138 -11.85 -21.79 -0.25
CA LEU A 138 -11.45 -21.05 -1.44
C LEU A 138 -11.01 -21.95 -2.60
N ASP A 139 -11.35 -21.52 -3.81
CA ASP A 139 -10.91 -22.18 -5.04
C ASP A 139 -9.38 -22.13 -5.23
N ASP A 140 -8.86 -23.14 -5.93
CA ASP A 140 -7.53 -23.11 -6.51
C ASP A 140 -7.43 -22.04 -7.61
N LYS A 141 -6.49 -21.10 -7.47
CA LYS A 141 -6.29 -20.00 -8.42
C LYS A 141 -4.81 -19.65 -8.57
N ALA A 142 -4.39 -19.33 -9.78
CA ALA A 142 -3.08 -18.78 -10.08
C ALA A 142 -3.20 -17.72 -11.17
N PHE A 143 -3.03 -16.45 -10.81
CA PHE A 143 -3.13 -15.34 -11.76
C PHE A 143 -2.29 -14.15 -11.33
N GLY A 144 -2.04 -13.26 -12.28
CA GLY A 144 -1.59 -11.90 -12.05
C GLY A 144 -2.47 -10.95 -12.85
N THR A 145 -2.99 -9.89 -12.21
CA THR A 145 -3.90 -8.95 -12.86
C THR A 145 -3.71 -7.53 -12.35
N PHE A 146 -4.14 -6.58 -13.17
CA PHE A 146 -4.48 -5.25 -12.69
C PHE A 146 -5.72 -5.33 -11.80
N ASP A 147 -5.63 -4.79 -10.60
CA ASP A 147 -6.70 -4.79 -9.61
C ASP A 147 -7.56 -3.55 -9.72
N GLY A 148 -6.97 -2.35 -9.79
CA GLY A 148 -7.79 -1.14 -9.74
C GLY A 148 -7.00 0.16 -9.64
N VAL A 149 -7.75 1.23 -9.41
CA VAL A 149 -7.23 2.57 -9.15
C VAL A 149 -7.91 3.17 -7.91
N SER A 150 -7.23 4.11 -7.27
CA SER A 150 -7.82 4.97 -6.25
C SER A 150 -7.35 6.41 -6.40
N VAL A 151 -8.12 7.30 -5.81
CA VAL A 151 -7.71 8.68 -5.53
C VAL A 151 -7.78 8.86 -4.03
N GLU A 152 -6.79 9.49 -3.43
CA GLU A 152 -6.81 9.87 -2.02
C GLU A 152 -6.80 11.40 -1.93
N LEU A 153 -7.74 11.95 -1.17
CA LEU A 153 -7.93 13.39 -1.02
C LEU A 153 -7.80 13.71 0.46
N LYS A 154 -6.70 14.35 0.85
CA LYS A 154 -6.38 14.63 2.25
C LYS A 154 -6.42 16.12 2.51
N TYR A 155 -7.18 16.53 3.53
CA TYR A 155 -7.22 17.92 3.99
C TYR A 155 -6.87 18.03 5.47
N GLN A 156 -5.80 18.77 5.76
CA GLN A 156 -5.32 19.03 7.11
C GLN A 156 -6.01 20.28 7.69
N PHE A 157 -6.86 20.07 8.70
CA PHE A 157 -7.54 21.14 9.42
C PHE A 157 -6.61 21.85 10.40
N LEU A 158 -5.82 21.07 11.13
CA LEU A 158 -4.88 21.56 12.14
C LEU A 158 -3.51 20.96 11.86
N LYS A 159 -2.50 21.84 11.76
CA LYS A 159 -1.10 21.43 11.66
C LYS A 159 -0.48 21.45 13.05
N GLY A 160 0.08 20.31 13.46
CA GLY A 160 0.81 20.19 14.72
C GLY A 160 2.05 21.08 14.72
N SER A 161 2.29 21.79 15.82
CA SER A 161 3.47 22.61 16.08
C SER A 161 3.82 22.60 17.57
N ALA A 162 4.95 23.21 17.95
CA ALA A 162 5.33 23.32 19.37
C ALA A 162 4.29 24.08 20.22
N GLU A 163 3.56 25.03 19.62
CA GLU A 163 2.52 25.83 20.30
C GLU A 163 1.14 25.16 20.24
N GLN A 164 0.90 24.36 19.20
CA GLN A 164 -0.34 23.62 18.97
C GLN A 164 0.02 22.16 18.64
N PRO A 165 0.26 21.30 19.65
CA PRO A 165 0.81 19.95 19.42
C PRO A 165 -0.17 18.99 18.74
N LEU A 166 -1.43 19.38 18.55
CA LEU A 166 -2.50 18.58 17.96
C LEU A 166 -2.57 18.79 16.43
N GLY A 167 -2.43 17.69 15.70
CA GLY A 167 -2.72 17.58 14.28
C GLY A 167 -4.09 16.93 14.03
N LEU A 168 -4.79 17.41 13.00
CA LEU A 168 -6.10 16.90 12.59
C LEU A 168 -6.26 16.98 11.07
N ALA A 169 -6.62 15.86 10.45
CA ALA A 169 -6.94 15.80 9.03
C ALA A 169 -8.14 14.88 8.76
N VAL A 170 -8.76 15.10 7.60
CA VAL A 170 -9.71 14.16 7.01
C VAL A 170 -9.19 13.73 5.67
N GLU A 171 -9.41 12.46 5.36
CA GLU A 171 -9.03 11.87 4.10
C GLU A 171 -10.18 11.08 3.49
N LEU A 172 -10.33 11.19 2.17
CA LEU A 172 -11.30 10.43 1.39
C LEU A 172 -10.56 9.57 0.38
N ARG A 173 -10.87 8.27 0.34
CA ARG A 173 -10.25 7.29 -0.55
C ARG A 173 -11.28 6.56 -1.41
N PRO A 174 -11.83 7.20 -2.45
CA PRO A 174 -12.56 6.49 -3.49
C PRO A 174 -11.65 5.49 -4.21
N ARG A 175 -12.11 4.25 -4.34
CA ARG A 175 -11.41 3.15 -5.02
C ARG A 175 -12.34 2.45 -6.00
N PHE A 176 -11.80 2.12 -7.17
CA PHE A 176 -12.44 1.23 -8.13
C PHE A 176 -11.59 -0.03 -8.27
N THR A 177 -12.11 -1.18 -7.84
CA THR A 177 -11.45 -2.49 -8.00
C THR A 177 -12.18 -3.37 -9.01
N ARG A 178 -11.42 -4.28 -9.61
CA ARG A 178 -11.83 -5.30 -10.57
C ARG A 178 -11.76 -6.71 -9.98
N VAL A 179 -11.27 -6.88 -8.75
CA VAL A 179 -11.06 -8.19 -8.13
C VAL A 179 -11.59 -8.16 -6.70
N LEU A 180 -12.43 -9.13 -6.33
CA LEU A 180 -12.87 -9.30 -4.95
C LEU A 180 -11.65 -9.58 -4.05
N PRO A 181 -11.47 -8.83 -2.95
CA PRO A 181 -10.25 -8.87 -2.16
C PRO A 181 -10.01 -10.23 -1.48
N VAL A 182 -11.08 -10.92 -1.09
CA VAL A 182 -11.01 -12.20 -0.36
C VAL A 182 -10.88 -13.38 -1.33
N GLU A 183 -11.86 -13.53 -2.23
CA GLU A 183 -12.00 -14.70 -3.10
C GLU A 183 -11.13 -14.64 -4.37
N GLY A 184 -10.73 -13.43 -4.79
CA GLY A 184 -9.99 -13.24 -6.02
C GLY A 184 -10.81 -13.48 -7.29
N HIS A 185 -12.14 -13.33 -7.21
CA HIS A 185 -13.01 -13.35 -8.39
C HIS A 185 -13.05 -11.97 -9.05
N GLY A 186 -13.20 -11.93 -10.38
CA GLY A 186 -13.40 -10.66 -11.07
C GLY A 186 -14.75 -10.04 -10.67
N ALA A 187 -14.73 -8.79 -10.21
CA ALA A 187 -15.92 -8.01 -9.87
C ALA A 187 -15.59 -6.52 -10.01
N ASN A 188 -16.51 -5.70 -10.53
CA ASN A 188 -16.31 -4.25 -10.53
C ASN A 188 -16.96 -3.67 -9.29
N VAL A 189 -16.15 -3.20 -8.35
CA VAL A 189 -16.61 -2.66 -7.07
C VAL A 189 -16.10 -1.22 -6.93
N PHE A 190 -16.97 -0.36 -6.43
CA PHE A 190 -16.60 0.97 -5.99
C PHE A 190 -16.69 1.01 -4.47
N ASP A 191 -15.61 1.45 -3.84
CA ASP A 191 -15.50 1.60 -2.41
C ASP A 191 -15.12 3.05 -2.08
N LEU A 192 -15.56 3.53 -0.93
CA LEU A 192 -15.19 4.84 -0.41
C LEU A 192 -14.81 4.70 1.05
N GLU A 193 -13.53 4.86 1.37
CA GLU A 193 -13.10 4.98 2.76
C GLU A 193 -13.02 6.45 3.13
N SER A 194 -13.54 6.81 4.32
CA SER A 194 -13.33 8.12 4.93
C SER A 194 -12.53 7.94 6.21
N LEU A 195 -11.40 8.63 6.33
CA LEU A 195 -10.54 8.56 7.52
C LEU A 195 -10.51 9.91 8.22
N LEU A 196 -10.69 9.89 9.53
CA LEU A 196 -10.34 10.98 10.43
C LEU A 196 -8.99 10.66 11.07
N GLN A 197 -7.99 11.50 10.84
CA GLN A 197 -6.63 11.33 11.36
C GLN A 197 -6.37 12.35 12.47
N LEU A 198 -5.98 11.85 13.63
CA LEU A 198 -5.60 12.65 14.79
C LEU A 198 -4.19 12.25 15.20
N ASP A 199 -3.29 13.21 15.32
CA ASP A 199 -2.00 12.96 15.94
C ASP A 199 -1.64 14.07 16.93
N VAL A 200 -0.85 13.73 17.94
CA VAL A 200 -0.40 14.68 18.94
C VAL A 200 1.06 14.44 19.29
N GLN A 201 1.82 15.52 19.37
CA GLN A 201 3.16 15.49 19.91
C GLN A 201 3.09 15.46 21.44
N VAL A 202 3.26 14.27 22.02
CA VAL A 202 3.20 14.03 23.47
C VAL A 202 4.44 14.57 24.18
N VAL A 203 5.61 14.35 23.58
CA VAL A 203 6.89 14.91 24.04
C VAL A 203 7.51 15.67 22.88
N PRO A 204 7.77 16.98 23.04
CA PRO A 204 8.34 17.82 21.98
C PRO A 204 9.57 17.18 21.34
N GLY A 205 9.49 16.96 20.03
CA GLY A 205 10.55 16.39 19.19
C GLY A 205 10.90 14.93 19.46
N LYS A 206 10.10 14.17 20.21
CA LYS A 206 10.47 12.81 20.63
C LYS A 206 9.38 11.76 20.53
N VAL A 207 8.16 12.09 20.96
CA VAL A 207 7.07 11.11 21.07
C VAL A 207 5.83 11.68 20.42
N TRP A 208 5.30 10.93 19.45
CA TRP A 208 4.05 11.21 18.77
C TRP A 208 3.07 10.08 19.02
N TYR A 209 1.81 10.44 19.20
CA TYR A 209 0.70 9.51 19.26
C TYR A 209 -0.19 9.77 18.06
N GLY A 210 -0.47 8.75 17.25
CA GLY A 210 -1.37 8.81 16.10
C GLY A 210 -2.56 7.89 16.30
N SER A 211 -3.73 8.33 15.86
CA SER A 211 -4.97 7.56 15.86
C SER A 211 -5.78 7.88 14.61
N ASN A 212 -6.35 6.87 13.98
CA ASN A 212 -7.26 7.05 12.85
C ASN A 212 -8.63 6.43 13.18
N VAL A 213 -9.69 7.05 12.68
CA VAL A 213 -11.04 6.47 12.68
C VAL A 213 -11.47 6.38 11.22
N SER A 214 -11.65 5.16 10.72
CA SER A 214 -12.14 4.93 9.36
C SER A 214 -13.63 4.61 9.34
N PHE A 215 -14.29 5.02 8.27
CA PHE A 215 -15.68 4.71 7.98
C PHE A 215 -15.82 4.32 6.51
N GLU A 216 -16.40 3.14 6.29
CA GLU A 216 -16.72 2.59 4.98
C GLU A 216 -18.24 2.39 4.91
N PRO A 217 -18.96 3.13 4.05
CA PRO A 217 -20.38 2.91 3.86
C PRO A 217 -20.58 1.60 3.11
N ALA A 218 -21.48 0.75 3.61
CA ALA A 218 -21.89 -0.43 2.87
C ALA A 218 -22.64 -0.03 1.58
N ALA A 219 -22.25 -0.60 0.44
CA ALA A 219 -23.10 -0.58 -0.75
C ALA A 219 -24.38 -1.40 -0.45
N GLY A 220 -25.54 -0.77 -0.57
CA GLY A 220 -26.86 -1.41 -0.40
C GLY A 220 -27.29 -2.25 -1.60
#